data_AF-A0A8H4VLF2-F1
#
_entry.id   AF-A0A8H4VLF2-F1
#
_cell.length_a   1.000
_cell.length_b   1.000
_cell.length_c   1.000
_cell.angle_alpha   90.00
_cell.angle_beta   90.00
_cell.angle_gamma   90.00
#
_symmetry.space_group_name_H-M   'P 1'
#
loop_
_entity.id
_entity.type
_entity.pdbx_description
1 polymer ?
#
loop_
_entity_poly.entity_id
_entity_poly.type
_entity_poly.pdbx_seq_one_letter_code
_entity_poly.pdbx_strand_id
1 'polypeptide(L)'
;MAIEWCRARARAMRLEEEVELVQEEMRRVLAFLDWHAKWWSSQEDGSNWERQPEPAISEGLRAYQRRQAALRQALHAHFKDVWRGVSKSVEECMKEVGSIKENEQYVRKERAAREETENSNACDNVVDQDID
;
A
#
# COMPACT_ATOMS: atom_id res chain seq x y z
N MET A 1 17.90 9.50 24.10
CA MET A 1 18.19 9.49 22.66
C MET A 1 17.87 8.16 21.97
N ALA A 2 18.36 6.99 22.41
CA ALA A 2 18.08 5.71 21.70
C ALA A 2 16.61 5.28 21.67
N ILE A 3 15.85 5.51 22.75
CA ILE A 3 14.44 5.11 22.87
C ILE A 3 13.54 5.86 21.87
N GLU A 4 13.80 7.16 21.65
CA GLU A 4 13.05 7.99 20.71
C GLU A 4 13.26 7.53 19.26
N TRP A 5 14.49 7.16 18.93
CA TRP A 5 14.85 6.58 17.63
C TRP A 5 14.15 5.23 17.39
N CYS A 6 14.18 4.32 18.37
CA CYS A 6 13.48 3.03 18.26
C CYS A 6 11.97 3.22 18.05
N ARG A 7 11.36 4.18 18.76
CA ARG A 7 9.94 4.51 18.62
C ARG A 7 9.63 5.10 17.24
N ALA A 8 10.45 6.01 16.73
CA ALA A 8 10.28 6.58 15.40
C ALA A 8 10.42 5.50 14.31
N ARG A 9 11.41 4.61 14.45
CA ARG A 9 11.62 3.49 13.51
C ARG A 9 10.47 2.50 13.49
N ALA A 10 9.94 2.12 14.66
CA ALA A 10 8.79 1.23 14.75
C ALA A 10 7.53 1.83 14.08
N ARG A 11 7.32 3.14 14.21
CA ARG A 11 6.23 3.83 13.50
C ARG A 11 6.45 3.82 11.99
N ALA A 12 7.68 4.09 11.53
CA ALA A 12 7.99 4.07 10.10
C ALA A 12 7.72 2.70 9.47
N MET A 13 8.13 1.61 10.13
CA MET A 13 7.85 0.25 9.64
C MET A 13 6.35 -0.06 9.57
N ARG A 14 5.58 0.37 10.57
CA ARG A 14 4.12 0.19 10.55
C ARG A 14 3.45 1.00 9.45
N LEU A 15 3.89 2.25 9.25
CA LEU A 15 3.36 3.11 8.20
C LEU A 15 3.62 2.53 6.80
N GLU A 16 4.75 1.83 6.60
CA GLU A 16 5.04 1.11 5.37
C GLU A 16 3.96 0.05 5.06
N GLU A 17 3.64 -0.80 6.04
CA GLU A 17 2.56 -1.80 5.93
C GLU A 17 1.19 -1.15 5.70
N GLU A 18 0.87 -0.09 6.45
CA GLU A 18 -0.41 0.62 6.33
C GLU A 18 -0.58 1.25 4.94
N VAL A 19 0.48 1.78 4.34
CA VAL A 19 0.44 2.35 2.99
C VAL A 19 0.12 1.28 1.94
N GLU A 20 0.75 0.10 2.03
CA GLU A 20 0.46 -1.02 1.13
C GLU A 20 -0.99 -1.50 1.27
N LEU A 21 -1.48 -1.62 2.52
CA LEU A 21 -2.87 -2.01 2.79
C LEU A 21 -3.88 -1.00 2.25
N VAL A 22 -3.62 0.30 2.40
CA VAL A 22 -4.52 1.34 1.86
C VAL A 22 -4.59 1.28 0.34
N GLN A 23 -3.45 1.08 -0.34
CA GLN A 23 -3.44 0.92 -1.80
C GLN A 23 -4.23 -0.31 -2.26
N GLU A 24 -4.11 -1.42 -1.52
CA GLU A 24 -4.89 -2.63 -1.75
C GLU A 24 -6.39 -2.37 -1.60
N GLU A 25 -6.79 -1.72 -0.52
CA GLU A 25 -8.20 -1.40 -0.27
C GLU A 25 -8.77 -0.42 -1.30
N MET A 26 -8.00 0.57 -1.75
CA MET A 26 -8.40 1.44 -2.86
C MET A 26 -8.74 0.62 -4.11
N ARG A 27 -7.88 -0.35 -4.47
CA ARG A 27 -8.12 -1.20 -5.64
C ARG A 27 -9.34 -2.10 -5.45
N ARG A 28 -9.51 -2.68 -4.25
CA ARG A 28 -10.67 -3.52 -3.90
C ARG A 28 -11.97 -2.76 -3.93
N VAL A 29 -11.99 -1.52 -3.44
CA VAL A 29 -13.16 -0.64 -3.48
C VAL A 29 -13.57 -0.37 -4.94
N LEU A 30 -12.61 -0.07 -5.83
CA LEU A 30 -12.92 0.12 -7.25
C LEU A 30 -13.47 -1.18 -7.87
N ALA A 31 -12.81 -2.31 -7.64
CA ALA A 31 -13.26 -3.60 -8.17
C ALA A 31 -14.66 -3.97 -7.68
N PHE A 32 -14.94 -3.74 -6.39
CA PHE A 32 -16.25 -3.97 -5.80
C PHE A 32 -17.33 -3.08 -6.41
N LEU A 33 -17.06 -1.78 -6.57
CA LEU A 33 -18.05 -0.86 -7.15
C LEU A 33 -18.40 -1.20 -8.60
N ASP A 34 -17.39 -1.57 -9.41
CA ASP A 34 -17.61 -2.02 -10.79
C ASP A 34 -18.41 -3.33 -10.86
N TRP A 35 -18.00 -4.34 -10.08
CA TRP A 35 -18.72 -5.61 -9.99
C TRP A 35 -20.17 -5.39 -9.52
N HIS A 36 -20.37 -4.58 -8.49
CA HIS A 36 -21.69 -4.37 -7.92
C HIS A 36 -22.60 -3.56 -8.85
N ALA A 37 -22.05 -2.61 -9.62
CA ALA A 37 -22.81 -1.92 -10.67
C ALA A 37 -23.30 -2.89 -11.76
N LYS A 38 -22.44 -3.82 -12.20
CA LYS A 38 -22.80 -4.87 -13.15
C LYS A 38 -23.85 -5.82 -12.57
N TRP A 39 -23.71 -6.18 -11.29
CA TRP A 39 -24.70 -6.99 -10.59
C TRP A 39 -26.07 -6.32 -10.59
N TRP A 40 -26.18 -5.04 -10.23
CA TRP A 40 -27.45 -4.30 -10.31
C TRP A 40 -28.03 -4.26 -11.72
N SER A 41 -27.18 -4.05 -12.73
CA SER A 41 -27.61 -4.03 -14.14
C SER A 41 -28.15 -5.39 -14.58
N SER A 42 -27.51 -6.49 -14.18
CA SER A 42 -27.97 -7.86 -14.48
C SER A 42 -29.30 -8.24 -13.82
N GLN A 43 -29.69 -7.53 -12.75
CA GLN A 43 -30.95 -7.79 -12.07
C GLN A 43 -32.17 -7.11 -12.73
N GLU A 44 -31.97 -6.17 -13.65
CA GLU A 44 -33.08 -5.44 -14.32
C GLU A 44 -33.99 -6.37 -15.14
N ASP A 45 -33.41 -7.43 -15.69
CA ASP A 45 -34.10 -8.40 -16.54
C ASP A 45 -35.01 -9.34 -15.73
N GLY A 46 -34.95 -9.29 -14.39
CA GLY A 46 -35.76 -10.12 -13.50
C GLY A 46 -35.47 -11.62 -13.59
N SER A 47 -34.37 -12.00 -14.26
CA SER A 47 -33.94 -13.38 -14.51
C SER A 47 -33.57 -14.12 -13.22
N ASN A 48 -33.19 -13.37 -12.18
CA ASN A 48 -32.77 -13.92 -10.90
C ASN A 48 -33.86 -13.81 -9.81
N TRP A 49 -35.11 -13.55 -10.20
CA TRP A 49 -36.21 -13.40 -9.25
C TRP A 49 -36.95 -14.74 -9.08
N GLU A 50 -37.01 -15.23 -7.85
CA GLU A 50 -37.74 -16.45 -7.49
C GLU A 50 -39.24 -16.34 -7.79
N ARG A 51 -39.79 -15.12 -7.72
CA ARG A 51 -41.15 -14.78 -8.13
C ARG A 51 -41.17 -13.43 -8.82
N GLN A 52 -41.87 -13.35 -9.95
CA GLN A 52 -42.08 -12.07 -10.63
C GLN A 52 -42.96 -11.15 -9.75
N PRO A 53 -42.54 -9.91 -9.47
CA PRO A 53 -43.32 -8.94 -8.74
C PRO A 53 -44.53 -8.52 -9.58
N GLU A 54 -45.52 -7.98 -8.88
CA GLU A 54 -46.71 -7.45 -9.51
C GLU A 54 -46.33 -6.36 -10.54
N PRO A 55 -47.03 -6.28 -11.70
CA PRO A 55 -46.70 -5.33 -12.75
C PRO A 55 -46.59 -3.88 -12.24
N ALA A 56 -47.44 -3.50 -11.29
CA ALA A 56 -47.45 -2.17 -10.66
C ALA A 56 -46.16 -1.83 -9.89
N ILE A 57 -45.43 -2.83 -9.41
CA ILE A 57 -44.18 -2.67 -8.62
C ILE A 57 -42.94 -2.88 -9.51
N SER A 58 -43.08 -3.64 -10.60
CA SER A 58 -41.98 -4.02 -11.49
C SER A 58 -41.23 -2.82 -12.10
N GLU A 59 -41.97 -1.77 -12.48
CA GLU A 59 -41.39 -0.56 -13.06
C GLU A 59 -40.54 0.20 -12.03
N GLY A 60 -41.07 0.39 -10.82
CA GLY A 60 -40.35 1.05 -9.73
C GLY A 60 -39.09 0.30 -9.32
N LEU A 61 -39.13 -1.04 -9.32
CA LEU A 61 -37.98 -1.86 -9.00
C LEU A 61 -36.88 -1.73 -10.07
N ARG A 62 -37.24 -1.76 -11.35
CA ARG A 62 -36.28 -1.52 -12.45
C ARG A 62 -35.67 -0.12 -12.38
N ALA A 63 -36.48 0.90 -12.12
CA ALA A 63 -36.00 2.27 -11.95
C ALA A 63 -35.02 2.39 -10.77
N TYR A 64 -35.31 1.70 -9.66
CA TYR A 64 -34.42 1.64 -8.51
C TYR A 64 -33.09 0.94 -8.82
N GLN A 65 -33.14 -0.22 -9.47
CA GLN A 65 -31.93 -0.98 -9.87
C GLN A 65 -31.02 -0.14 -10.79
N ARG A 66 -31.59 0.53 -11.80
CA ARG A 66 -30.87 1.49 -12.66
C ARG A 66 -30.18 2.57 -11.86
N ARG A 67 -30.91 3.18 -10.91
CA ARG A 67 -30.36 4.21 -10.03
C ARG A 67 -29.21 3.66 -9.19
N GLN A 68 -29.34 2.45 -8.65
CA GLN A 68 -28.28 1.80 -7.86
C GLN A 68 -27.02 1.51 -8.70
N ALA A 69 -27.20 1.03 -9.94
CA ALA A 69 -26.10 0.82 -10.88
C ALA A 69 -25.38 2.14 -11.21
N ALA A 70 -26.13 3.17 -11.61
CA ALA A 70 -25.59 4.48 -11.94
C ALA A 70 -24.85 5.12 -10.76
N LEU A 71 -25.38 5.02 -9.54
CA LEU A 71 -24.73 5.54 -8.34
C LEU A 71 -23.35 4.89 -8.09
N ARG A 72 -23.26 3.57 -8.25
CA ARG A 72 -22.00 2.82 -8.06
C ARG A 72 -20.97 3.16 -9.13
N GLN A 73 -21.40 3.33 -10.37
CA GLN A 73 -20.54 3.82 -11.45
C GLN A 73 -20.01 5.23 -11.17
N ALA A 74 -20.88 6.13 -10.65
CA ALA A 74 -20.48 7.47 -10.27
C ALA A 74 -19.46 7.46 -9.11
N LEU A 75 -19.70 6.66 -8.07
CA LEU A 75 -18.73 6.47 -6.97
C LEU A 75 -17.40 5.90 -7.46
N HIS A 76 -17.45 4.90 -8.34
CA HIS A 76 -16.24 4.32 -8.93
C HIS A 76 -15.44 5.38 -9.70
N ALA A 77 -16.10 6.16 -10.56
CA ALA A 77 -15.46 7.23 -11.31
C ALA A 77 -14.87 8.30 -10.39
N HIS A 78 -15.61 8.70 -9.37
CA HIS A 78 -15.18 9.69 -8.39
C HIS A 78 -13.94 9.22 -7.62
N PHE A 79 -13.98 8.02 -7.04
CA PHE A 79 -12.83 7.49 -6.30
C PHE A 79 -11.63 7.24 -7.20
N LYS A 80 -11.83 6.73 -8.41
CA LYS A 80 -10.76 6.57 -9.39
C LYS A 80 -10.07 7.90 -9.69
N ASP A 81 -10.82 8.99 -9.74
CA ASP A 81 -10.25 10.32 -9.99
C ASP A 81 -9.53 10.90 -8.78
N VAL A 82 -10.15 10.85 -7.59
CA VAL A 82 -9.54 11.26 -6.31
C VAL A 82 -8.24 10.49 -6.04
N TRP A 83 -8.17 9.23 -6.44
CA TRP A 83 -7.02 8.35 -6.20
C TRP A 83 -5.96 8.36 -7.29
N ARG A 84 -6.18 9.05 -8.41
CA ARG A 84 -5.27 9.05 -9.58
C ARG A 84 -3.84 9.46 -9.26
N GLY A 85 -3.65 10.39 -8.33
CA GLY A 85 -2.34 10.90 -7.92
C GLY A 85 -1.69 10.10 -6.79
N VAL A 86 -2.48 9.44 -5.95
CA VAL A 86 -2.01 8.82 -4.70
C VAL A 86 -1.02 7.69 -4.99
N SER A 87 -1.35 6.80 -5.92
CA SER A 87 -0.46 5.66 -6.25
C SER A 87 0.90 6.12 -6.75
N LYS A 88 0.96 7.18 -7.55
CA LYS A 88 2.22 7.73 -8.07
C LYS A 88 3.05 8.37 -6.97
N SER A 89 2.42 9.24 -6.16
CA SER A 89 3.11 9.91 -5.04
C SER A 89 3.64 8.91 -4.02
N VAL A 90 2.89 7.82 -3.76
CA VAL A 90 3.37 6.75 -2.89
C VAL A 90 4.53 6.00 -3.54
N GLU A 91 4.46 5.65 -4.82
CA GLU A 91 5.55 4.95 -5.51
C GLU A 91 6.85 5.76 -5.52
N GLU A 92 6.75 7.07 -5.74
CA GLU A 92 7.87 8.02 -5.66
C GLU A 92 8.45 8.06 -4.23
N CYS A 93 7.61 8.22 -3.21
CA CYS A 93 8.02 8.24 -1.81
C CYS A 93 8.69 6.92 -1.38
N MET A 94 8.16 5.77 -1.80
CA MET A 94 8.73 4.46 -1.49
C MET A 94 10.10 4.24 -2.16
N LYS A 95 10.31 4.77 -3.37
CA LYS A 95 11.62 4.75 -4.04
C LYS A 95 12.65 5.59 -3.28
N GLU A 96 12.26 6.77 -2.81
CA GLU A 96 13.13 7.62 -1.98
C GLU A 96 13.52 6.91 -0.67
N VAL A 97 12.55 6.31 0.02
CA VAL A 97 12.78 5.53 1.24
C VAL A 97 13.71 4.33 0.97
N GLY A 98 13.54 3.64 -0.16
CA GLY A 98 14.42 2.56 -0.58
C GLY A 98 15.87 3.02 -0.76
N SER A 99 16.08 4.13 -1.46
CA SER A 99 17.41 4.71 -1.68
C SER A 99 18.10 5.11 -0.35
N ILE A 100 17.33 5.64 0.61
CA ILE A 100 17.85 5.96 1.95
C ILE A 100 18.29 4.69 2.68
N LYS A 101 17.46 3.63 2.67
CA LYS A 101 17.77 2.33 3.31
C LYS A 101 19.04 1.72 2.70
N GLU A 102 19.21 1.79 1.38
CA GLU A 102 20.39 1.31 0.66
C GLU A 102 21.66 2.11 1.03
N ASN A 103 21.58 3.45 1.04
CA ASN A 103 22.68 4.30 1.46
C ASN A 103 23.08 4.04 2.92
N GLU A 104 22.12 3.85 3.83
CA GLU A 104 22.40 3.52 5.23
C GLU A 104 23.11 2.17 5.36
N GLN A 105 22.73 1.16 4.56
CA GLN A 105 23.43 -0.12 4.52
C GLN A 105 24.86 0.01 3.99
N TYR A 106 25.08 0.80 2.95
CA TYR A 106 26.41 1.06 2.41
C TYR A 106 27.34 1.69 3.46
N VAL A 107 26.88 2.76 4.12
CA VAL A 107 27.64 3.45 5.17
C VAL A 107 27.97 2.51 6.33
N ARG A 108 27.03 1.65 6.73
CA ARG A 108 27.28 0.63 7.76
C ARG A 108 28.36 -0.37 7.35
N LYS A 109 28.33 -0.86 6.11
CA LYS A 109 29.33 -1.79 5.58
C LYS A 109 30.72 -1.15 5.51
N GLU A 110 30.81 0.10 5.02
CA GLU A 110 32.09 0.83 5.02
C GLU A 110 32.65 1.02 6.42
N ARG A 111 31.79 1.35 7.39
CA ARG A 111 32.22 1.55 8.79
C ARG A 111 32.75 0.25 9.40
N ALA A 112 32.04 -0.86 9.21
CA ALA A 112 32.48 -2.17 9.67
C ALA A 112 33.81 -2.58 9.02
N ALA A 113 33.98 -2.35 7.72
CA ALA A 113 35.24 -2.63 7.02
C ALA A 113 36.42 -1.80 7.56
N ARG A 114 36.21 -0.51 7.87
CA ARG A 114 37.24 0.34 8.49
C ARG A 114 37.61 -0.14 9.89
N GLU A 115 36.62 -0.48 10.70
CA GLU A 115 36.82 -1.04 12.04
C GLU A 115 37.58 -2.39 11.98
N GLU A 116 37.29 -3.25 11.01
CA GLU A 116 38.04 -4.50 10.77
C GLU A 116 39.50 -4.23 10.36
N THR A 117 39.76 -3.26 9.48
CA THR A 117 41.12 -2.90 9.08
C THR A 117 41.93 -2.27 10.22
N GLU A 118 41.31 -1.43 11.05
CA GLU A 118 41.94 -0.84 12.23
C GLU A 118 42.25 -1.91 13.29
N ASN A 119 41.33 -2.86 13.51
CA ASN A 119 41.51 -3.93 14.47
C ASN A 119 42.54 -4.99 14.01
N SER A 120 42.65 -5.24 12.69
CA SER A 120 43.72 -6.09 12.12
C SER A 120 45.09 -5.43 12.27
N ASN A 121 45.23 -4.15 11.91
CA ASN A 121 46.48 -3.40 12.05
C ASN A 121 46.90 -3.24 13.53
N ALA A 122 45.94 -3.24 14.46
CA ALA A 122 46.22 -3.24 15.88
C ALA A 122 46.76 -4.60 16.39
N CYS A 123 46.39 -5.72 15.77
CA CYS A 123 46.91 -7.05 16.10
C CYS A 123 48.35 -7.26 15.57
N ASP A 124 48.66 -6.73 14.38
CA ASP A 124 49.98 -6.86 13.76
C ASP A 124 51.06 -6.00 14.47
N ASN A 125 50.69 -4.90 15.13
CA ASN A 125 51.61 -4.04 15.87
C ASN A 125 51.96 -4.53 17.30
N VAL A 126 51.42 -5.67 17.75
CA VAL A 126 51.67 -6.21 19.12
C VAL A 126 52.84 -7.22 19.16
N VAL A 127 53.44 -7.57 18.00
CA VAL A 127 54.45 -8.65 17.92
C VAL A 127 55.91 -8.19 18.18
N ASP A 128 56.21 -6.89 18.28
CA ASP A 128 57.59 -6.38 18.28
C ASP A 128 58.08 -5.69 19.60
N GLN A 129 57.44 -5.90 20.76
CA GLN A 129 57.86 -5.24 22.02
C GLN A 129 58.53 -6.10 23.09
N ASP A 130 58.87 -7.37 22.83
CA ASP A 130 59.61 -8.22 23.79
C ASP A 130 60.86 -8.88 23.16
N ILE A 131 61.87 -8.06 22.81
CA ILE A 131 63.26 -8.52 22.70
C ILE A 131 64.16 -7.48 23.37
N ASP A 132 64.42 -7.67 24.66
CA ASP A 132 65.73 -7.46 25.32
C ASP A 132 65.74 -8.13 26.70
#